data_AF-A0A971FFQ1-F1
#
_entry.id   AF-A0A971FFQ1-F1
#
_cell.length_a   1.000
_cell.length_b   1.000
_cell.length_c   1.000
_cell.angle_alpha   90.00
_cell.angle_beta   90.00
_cell.angle_gamma   90.00
#
_symmetry.space_group_name_H-M   'P 1'
#
loop_
_entity.id
_entity.type
_entity.pdbx_description
1 polymer ?
#
loop_
_entity_poly.entity_id
_entity_poly.type
_entity_poly.pdbx_seq_one_letter_code
_entity_poly.pdbx_strand_id
1 'polypeptide(L)' 'MSIEFPPPGVIEDWSAWLAQPDEEDLVERIRKETNTGLPCGDAAFLDQIEAQLKRSVRPQKHGPKPKRVPEVNSSQTTSR' A
#
# COMPACT_ATOMS: atom_id res chain seq x y z
N MET A 1 -13.01 37.86 12.63
CA MET A 1 -14.14 37.77 11.68
C MET A 1 -14.33 36.30 11.39
N SER A 2 -15.47 35.75 11.77
CA SER A 2 -15.78 34.34 11.50
C SER A 2 -15.90 34.18 9.99
N ILE A 3 -15.10 33.27 9.42
CA ILE A 3 -15.29 32.82 8.05
C ILE A 3 -16.66 32.17 8.05
N GLU A 4 -17.58 32.74 7.29
CA GLU A 4 -18.99 32.36 7.24
C GLU A 4 -19.10 30.87 6.96
N PHE A 5 -19.81 30.15 7.85
CA PHE A 5 -20.02 28.72 7.72
C PHE A 5 -21.39 28.48 7.06
N PRO A 6 -21.48 27.63 6.04
CA PRO A 6 -20.43 26.77 5.50
C PRO A 6 -19.48 27.51 4.55
N PRO A 7 -18.18 27.13 4.50
CA PRO A 7 -17.22 27.77 3.61
C PRO A 7 -17.63 27.65 2.14
N PRO A 8 -17.20 28.58 1.27
CA PRO A 8 -17.50 28.49 -0.15
C PRO A 8 -16.98 27.17 -0.75
N GLY A 9 -17.76 26.58 -1.65
CA GLY A 9 -17.46 25.28 -2.27
C GLY A 9 -18.00 24.06 -1.52
N VAL A 10 -18.86 24.26 -0.52
CA VAL A 10 -19.56 23.16 0.15
C VAL A 10 -20.61 22.55 -0.77
N ILE A 11 -20.62 21.22 -0.79
CA ILE A 11 -21.59 20.43 -1.55
C ILE A 11 -22.96 20.60 -0.91
N GLU A 12 -23.92 21.11 -1.69
CA GLU A 12 -25.29 21.39 -1.23
C GLU A 12 -26.08 20.12 -0.93
N ASP A 13 -25.88 19.07 -1.74
CA ASP A 13 -26.54 17.77 -1.59
C ASP A 13 -25.51 16.64 -1.58
N TRP A 14 -25.10 16.26 -0.38
CA TRP A 14 -24.20 15.12 -0.15
C TRP A 14 -24.81 13.79 -0.57
N SER A 15 -26.13 13.63 -0.47
CA SER A 15 -26.80 12.38 -0.82
C SER A 15 -26.72 12.14 -2.33
N ALA A 16 -27.01 13.17 -3.12
CA ALA A 16 -26.89 13.10 -4.58
C ALA A 16 -25.43 12.90 -5.02
N TRP A 17 -24.48 13.54 -4.32
CA TRP A 17 -23.05 13.39 -4.62
C TRP A 17 -22.54 11.97 -4.33
N LEU A 18 -22.90 11.38 -3.19
CA LEU A 18 -22.54 10.01 -2.82
C LEU A 18 -23.28 8.93 -3.62
N ALA A 19 -24.42 9.27 -4.22
CA ALA A 19 -25.18 8.35 -5.07
C ALA A 19 -24.59 8.20 -6.48
N GLN A 20 -23.57 8.99 -6.84
CA GLN A 20 -22.89 8.84 -8.12
C GLN A 20 -22.16 7.49 -8.18
N PRO A 21 -22.11 6.85 -9.35
CA PRO A 21 -21.39 5.60 -9.51
C PRO A 21 -19.90 5.83 -9.24
N ASP A 22 -19.30 4.92 -8.48
CA ASP A 22 -17.86 4.91 -8.28
C ASP A 22 -17.14 4.59 -9.60
N GLU A 23 -15.94 5.14 -9.75
CA GLU A 23 -15.03 4.71 -10.79
C GLU A 23 -14.41 3.36 -10.36
N GLU A 24 -14.99 2.26 -10.86
CA GLU A 24 -14.69 0.90 -10.42
C GLU A 24 -13.18 0.59 -10.45
N ASP A 25 -12.48 1.01 -11.51
CA ASP A 25 -11.03 0.84 -11.66
C ASP A 25 -10.23 1.53 -10.53
N LEU A 26 -10.69 2.70 -10.09
CA LEU A 26 -10.08 3.46 -9.00
C LEU A 26 -10.35 2.77 -7.65
N VAL A 27 -11.57 2.27 -7.44
CA VAL A 27 -11.93 1.52 -6.23
C VAL A 27 -11.13 0.22 -6.13
N GLU A 28 -11.00 -0.53 -7.22
CA GLU A 28 -10.19 -1.75 -7.26
C GLU A 28 -8.72 -1.45 -6.95
N ARG A 29 -8.16 -0.37 -7.52
CA ARG A 29 -6.80 0.06 -7.23
C ARG A 29 -6.61 0.39 -5.75
N ILE A 30 -7.50 1.18 -5.16
CA ILE A 30 -7.44 1.53 -3.73
C ILE A 30 -7.48 0.26 -2.87
N ARG A 31 -8.41 -0.66 -3.15
CA ARG A 31 -8.54 -1.93 -2.41
C ARG A 31 -7.27 -2.78 -2.51
N LYS A 32 -6.68 -2.89 -3.69
CA LYS A 32 -5.44 -3.66 -3.92
C LYS A 32 -4.26 -3.09 -3.13
N GLU A 33 -4.01 -1.79 -3.28
CA GLU A 33 -2.86 -1.14 -2.66
C GLU A 33 -2.98 -1.15 -1.12
N THR A 34 -4.18 -0.85 -0.58
CA THR A 34 -4.44 -0.87 0.86
C THR A 34 -4.32 -2.26 1.49
N ASN A 35 -4.73 -3.32 0.79
CA ASN A 35 -4.54 -4.70 1.24
C ASN A 35 -3.05 -5.05 1.41
N THR A 36 -2.22 -4.63 0.46
CA THR A 36 -0.76 -4.86 0.52
C THR A 36 -0.01 -3.88 1.42
N GLY A 37 -0.68 -2.84 1.92
CA GLY A 37 -0.05 -1.74 2.68
C GLY A 37 0.82 -0.82 1.82
N LEU A 38 0.61 -0.81 0.51
CA LEU A 38 1.33 0.04 -0.44
C LEU A 38 0.64 1.40 -0.60
N PRO A 39 1.38 2.47 -0.93
CA PRO A 39 0.78 3.79 -1.10
C PRO A 39 0.00 3.88 -2.42
N CYS A 40 -1.28 4.26 -2.34
CA CYS A 40 -2.17 4.43 -3.50
C CYS A 40 -2.02 5.79 -4.21
N GLY A 41 -0.78 6.23 -4.42
CA GLY A 41 -0.46 7.50 -5.08
C GLY A 41 -0.05 7.35 -6.54
N ASP A 42 -0.08 8.45 -7.29
CA ASP A 42 0.53 8.50 -8.61
C ASP A 42 2.07 8.50 -8.53
N ALA A 43 2.74 8.38 -9.67
CA ALA A 43 4.20 8.30 -9.70
C ALA A 43 4.86 9.56 -9.10
N ALA A 44 4.31 10.75 -9.38
CA ALA A 44 4.84 12.02 -8.91
C ALA A 44 4.72 12.18 -7.39
N PHE A 45 3.59 11.79 -6.81
CA PHE A 45 3.36 11.75 -5.37
C PHE A 45 4.31 10.76 -4.69
N LEU A 46 4.50 9.58 -5.28
CA LEU A 46 5.45 8.60 -4.76
C LEU A 46 6.88 9.15 -4.78
N ASP A 47 7.30 9.80 -5.87
CA ASP A 47 8.64 10.41 -5.96
C ASP A 47 8.83 11.50 -4.89
N GLN A 48 7.80 12.32 -4.64
CA GLN A 48 7.83 13.33 -3.60
C GLN A 48 7.98 12.71 -2.20
N ILE A 49 7.22 11.66 -1.90
CA ILE A 49 7.30 10.96 -0.61
C ILE A 49 8.65 10.28 -0.42
N GLU A 50 9.16 9.59 -1.45
CA GLU A 50 10.47 8.94 -1.38
C GLU A 50 11.59 9.97 -1.18
N ALA A 51 11.51 11.13 -1.82
CA ALA A 51 12.45 12.24 -1.62
C ALA A 51 12.40 12.78 -0.17
N GLN A 52 11.21 12.93 0.40
CA GLN A 52 11.04 13.42 1.77
C GLN A 52 11.50 12.40 2.82
N LEU A 53 11.17 11.12 2.64
CA LEU A 53 11.48 10.06 3.59
C LEU A 53 12.89 9.46 3.41
N LYS A 54 13.56 9.75 2.28
CA LYS A 54 14.86 9.16 1.89
C LYS A 54 14.88 7.63 1.92
N ARG A 55 13.73 7.01 1.64
CA ARG A 55 13.56 5.55 1.57
C ARG A 55 12.60 5.23 0.42
N SER A 56 12.73 4.05 -0.18
CA SER A 56 11.75 3.59 -1.15
C SER A 56 10.47 3.13 -0.44
N VAL A 57 9.33 3.58 -0.93
CA VAL A 57 7.99 3.13 -0.51
C VAL A 57 7.33 2.24 -1.57
N ARG A 58 7.97 2.11 -2.74
CA ARG A 58 7.54 1.23 -3.83
C ARG A 58 7.90 -0.23 -3.56
N PRO A 59 7.18 -1.20 -4.18
CA PRO A 59 7.53 -2.60 -4.13
C PRO A 59 8.98 -2.83 -4.58
N GLN A 60 9.75 -3.53 -3.74
CA GLN A 60 11.12 -3.91 -4.03
C GLN A 60 11.20 -5.39 -4.42
N LYS A 61 12.29 -5.76 -5.12
CA LYS A 61 12.55 -7.15 -5.49
C LYS A 61 12.54 -8.04 -4.24
N HIS A 62 11.68 -9.04 -4.22
CA HIS A 62 11.62 -10.02 -3.13
C HIS A 62 12.99 -10.70 -2.93
N GLY A 63 13.30 -11.02 -1.68
CA GLY A 63 14.50 -11.77 -1.34
C GLY A 63 14.54 -13.17 -1.95
N PRO A 64 15.72 -13.80 -2.08
CA PRO A 64 15.84 -15.17 -2.54
C PRO A 64 14.99 -16.12 -1.70
N LYS A 65 14.37 -17.12 -2.33
CA LYS A 65 13.66 -18.18 -1.61
C LYS A 65 14.63 -18.88 -0.65
N PRO A 66 14.27 -19.13 0.62
CA PRO A 66 15.13 -19.83 1.55
C PRO A 66 15.49 -21.21 0.99
N LYS A 67 16.78 -21.56 1.04
CA LYS A 67 17.25 -22.90 0.68
C LYS A 67 16.71 -23.88 1.73
N ARG A 68 16.11 -24.99 1.28
CA ARG A 68 15.79 -26.11 2.18
C ARG A 68 17.11 -26.61 2.76
N VAL A 69 17.26 -26.54 4.08
CA VAL A 69 18.38 -27.18 4.77
C VAL A 69 18.08 -28.68 4.73
N PRO A 70 18.89 -29.53 4.07
CA PRO A 70 18.68 -30.96 4.12
C PRO A 70 18.90 -31.43 5.57
N GLU A 71 17.95 -32.20 6.10
CA GLU A 71 18.10 -32.85 7.41
C GLU A 71 19.36 -33.71 7.40
N VAL A 72 20.35 -33.30 8.20
CA VAL A 72 21.57 -34.07 8.41
C VAL A 72 21.19 -35.26 9.27
N ASN A 73 21.03 -36.43 8.63
CA ASN A 73 20.85 -37.71 9.32
C ASN A 73 22.03 -37.97 10.24
N SER A 74 21.82 -37.63 11.51
CA SER A 74 22.74 -37.83 12.63
C SER A 74 22.67 -39.29 13.04
N SER A 75 23.14 -40.20 12.19
CA SER A 75 23.13 -41.63 12.48
C SER A 75 24.36 -42.30 11.86
N GLN A 76 25.53 -41.99 12.42
CA GLN A 76 26.72 -42.84 12.39
C GLN A 76 27.75 -42.22 13.35
N THR A 77 27.59 -42.52 14.63
CA THR A 77 28.60 -42.26 15.65
C THR A 77 28.95 -43.58 16.32
N THR A 78 30.24 -43.92 16.28
CA THR A 78 30.97 -44.81 17.22
C THR A 78 30.69 -46.32 17.09
N SER A 79 31.64 -47.16 16.65
CA SER A 79 32.94 -47.57 17.24
C SER A 79 32.81 -48.56 18.40
N ARG A 80 33.04 -49.85 18.14
CA ARG A 80 33.97 -50.76 18.86
C ARG A 80 34.01 -52.13 18.19
#